data_AF-A0A0G3XDY6-F1
#
_entry.id   AF-A0A0G3XDY6-F1
#
_cell.length_a   1.000
_cell.length_b   1.000
_cell.length_c   1.000
_cell.angle_alpha   90.00
_cell.angle_beta   90.00
_cell.angle_gamma   90.00
#
_symmetry.space_group_name_H-M   'P 1'
#
loop_
_entity.id
_entity.type
_entity.pdbx_description
1 polymer ?
#
loop_
_entity_poly.entity_id
_entity_poly.type
_entity_poly.pdbx_seq_one_letter_code
_entity_poly.pdbx_strand_id
1 'polypeptide(L)'
;MLAEVESGTVEDLNALLLKEQVELLLAQCAHSEDDRRLHCKEAFAAAKRIERHAAPYRSRDKSGHVRFDAHSYDGMVMELSAG
;
A
#
# COMPACT_ATOMS: atom_id res chain seq x y z
N MET A 1 -20.71 -25.77 0.29
CA MET A 1 -19.81 -25.41 -0.83
C MET A 1 -18.80 -24.41 -0.28
N LEU A 2 -17.57 -24.86 -0.07
CA LEU A 2 -16.47 -23.97 0.34
C LEU A 2 -16.03 -23.25 -0.93
N ALA A 3 -16.33 -21.95 -1.01
CA ALA A 3 -15.87 -21.12 -2.11
C ALA A 3 -14.35 -21.18 -2.14
N GLU A 4 -13.86 -21.55 -3.31
CA GLU A 4 -12.46 -21.79 -3.59
C GLU A 4 -11.62 -20.55 -3.25
N VAL A 5 -10.53 -20.82 -2.55
CA VAL A 5 -9.51 -19.86 -2.15
C VAL A 5 -8.86 -19.30 -3.41
N GLU A 6 -9.28 -18.12 -3.87
CA GLU A 6 -8.46 -17.28 -4.74
C GLU A 6 -7.31 -16.65 -3.93
N SER A 7 -6.41 -17.51 -3.41
CA SER A 7 -5.13 -17.11 -2.82
C SER A 7 -4.11 -16.87 -3.94
N GLY A 8 -4.41 -15.90 -4.79
CA GLY A 8 -3.53 -15.42 -5.84
C GLY A 8 -3.91 -14.01 -6.24
N THR A 9 -2.99 -13.06 -6.05
CA THR A 9 -2.86 -11.80 -6.82
C THR A 9 -3.46 -10.47 -6.31
N VAL A 10 -4.01 -10.37 -5.10
CA VAL A 10 -4.11 -9.05 -4.43
C VAL A 10 -3.07 -8.99 -3.34
N GLU A 11 -1.99 -8.25 -3.60
CA GLU A 11 -1.00 -7.96 -2.59
C GLU A 11 -1.64 -7.13 -1.47
N ASP A 12 -1.57 -7.63 -0.23
CA ASP A 12 -2.13 -6.95 0.94
C ASP A 12 -1.47 -5.59 1.15
N LEU A 13 -2.26 -4.52 1.04
CA LEU A 13 -1.84 -3.15 1.30
C LEU A 13 -1.21 -3.01 2.68
N ASN A 14 -1.76 -3.64 3.72
CA ASN A 14 -1.20 -3.53 5.08
C ASN A 14 0.19 -4.17 5.16
N ALA A 15 0.41 -5.29 4.46
CA ALA A 15 1.72 -5.92 4.38
C ALA A 15 2.73 -5.04 3.63
N LEU A 16 2.33 -4.39 2.54
CA LEU A 16 3.16 -3.43 1.82
C LEU A 16 3.57 -2.25 2.69
N LEU A 17 2.65 -1.76 3.52
CA LEU A 17 2.87 -0.63 4.39
C LEU A 17 3.78 -0.94 5.56
N LEU A 18 3.54 -2.08 6.19
CA LEU A 18 4.44 -2.59 7.20
C LEU A 18 5.84 -2.75 6.62
N LYS A 19 5.97 -3.31 5.41
CA LYS A 19 7.28 -3.45 4.74
C LYS A 19 7.93 -2.08 4.52
N GLU A 20 7.22 -1.11 3.93
CA GLU A 20 7.77 0.24 3.71
C GLU A 20 8.28 0.86 5.02
N GLN A 21 7.48 0.81 6.09
CA GLN A 21 7.82 1.39 7.39
C GLN A 21 9.04 0.71 8.03
N VAL A 22 9.10 -0.62 7.99
CA VAL A 22 10.24 -1.38 8.51
C VAL A 22 11.51 -1.02 7.77
N GLU A 23 11.48 -0.97 6.44
CA GLU A 23 12.66 -0.63 5.64
C GLU A 23 13.12 0.82 5.90
N LEU A 24 12.20 1.77 6.10
CA LEU A 24 12.57 3.13 6.48
C LEU A 24 13.24 3.19 7.86
N LEU A 25 12.75 2.42 8.84
CA LEU A 25 13.38 2.32 10.16
C LEU A 25 14.77 1.68 10.08
N LEU A 26 14.91 0.60 9.30
CA LEU A 26 16.20 -0.04 9.07
C LEU A 26 17.18 0.90 8.38
N ALA A 27 16.74 1.69 7.40
CA ALA A 27 17.58 2.70 6.76
C ALA A 27 18.06 3.78 7.76
N GLN A 28 17.21 4.18 8.71
CA GLN A 28 17.58 5.15 9.76
C GLN A 28 18.56 4.56 10.78
N CYS A 29 18.42 3.27 11.10
CA CYS A 29 19.30 2.56 12.04
C CYS A 29 20.54 1.95 11.39
N ALA A 30 20.69 2.01 10.07
CA ALA A 30 21.78 1.38 9.35
C ALA A 30 23.16 1.92 9.78
N HIS A 31 24.08 1.00 10.05
CA HIS A 31 25.45 1.32 10.46
C HIS A 31 26.41 1.56 9.29
N SER A 32 25.99 1.23 8.07
CA SER A 32 26.76 1.44 6.84
C SER A 32 25.95 2.21 5.80
N GLU A 33 26.65 2.91 4.91
CA GLU A 33 25.98 3.63 3.82
C GLU A 33 25.36 2.67 2.80
N ASP A 34 25.98 1.51 2.57
CA ASP A 34 25.47 0.50 1.64
C ASP A 34 24.19 -0.14 2.16
N ASP A 35 24.12 -0.49 3.45
CA ASP A 35 22.88 -1.01 4.07
C ASP A 35 21.77 0.04 4.03
N ARG A 36 22.10 1.31 4.33
CA ARG A 36 21.14 2.41 4.24
C ARG A 36 20.58 2.53 2.82
N ARG A 37 21.44 2.43 1.79
CA ARG A 37 21.02 2.49 0.38
C ARG A 37 20.13 1.30 0.00
N LEU A 38 20.46 0.10 0.48
CA LEU A 38 19.66 -1.10 0.28
C LEU A 38 18.24 -0.93 0.86
N HIS A 39 18.14 -0.56 2.14
CA HIS A 39 16.87 -0.35 2.82
C HIS A 39 16.05 0.77 2.18
N CYS A 40 16.67 1.90 1.80
CA CYS A 40 16.00 2.96 1.04
C CYS A 40 15.42 2.46 -0.29
N LYS A 41 16.15 1.59 -1.00
CA LYS A 41 15.70 1.00 -2.27
C LYS A 41 14.48 0.09 -2.06
N GLU A 42 14.51 -0.75 -1.03
CA GLU A 42 13.39 -1.64 -0.68
C GLU A 42 12.15 -0.84 -0.24
N ALA A 43 12.32 0.19 0.59
CA ALA A 43 11.25 1.10 0.98
C ALA A 43 10.63 1.78 -0.25
N PHE A 44 11.45 2.27 -1.19
CA PHE A 44 10.97 2.88 -2.42
C PHE A 44 10.20 1.89 -3.32
N ALA A 45 10.66 0.64 -3.40
CA ALA A 45 9.95 -0.40 -4.14
C ALA A 45 8.57 -0.68 -3.54
N ALA A 46 8.45 -0.75 -2.20
CA ALA A 46 7.16 -0.87 -1.52
C ALA A 46 6.26 0.34 -1.77
N ALA A 47 6.80 1.57 -1.66
CA ALA A 47 6.06 2.81 -1.94
C ALA A 47 5.47 2.84 -3.36
N LYS A 48 6.21 2.37 -4.37
CA LYS A 48 5.69 2.27 -5.75
C LYS A 48 4.57 1.26 -5.92
N ARG A 49 4.53 0.21 -5.11
CA ARG A 49 3.44 -0.77 -5.12
C ARG A 49 2.21 -0.21 -4.41
N ILE A 50 2.41 0.49 -3.30
CA ILE A 50 1.36 1.22 -2.57
C ILE A 50 0.70 2.28 -3.47
N GLU A 51 1.48 3.08 -4.19
CA GLU A 51 0.96 4.09 -5.15
C GLU A 51 0.07 3.49 -6.25
N ARG A 52 0.29 2.21 -6.59
CA ARG A 52 -0.43 1.47 -7.63
C ARG A 52 -1.56 0.60 -7.05
N HIS A 53 -1.66 0.52 -5.73
CA HIS A 53 -2.67 -0.29 -5.07
C HIS A 53 -4.07 0.33 -5.28
N ALA A 54 -5.08 -0.52 -5.50
CA ALA A 54 -6.44 -0.09 -5.81
C ALA A 54 -7.10 0.68 -4.64
N ALA A 55 -6.78 0.28 -3.40
CA ALA A 55 -7.23 0.99 -2.20
C ALA A 55 -6.41 2.27 -1.97
N PRO A 56 -7.06 3.43 -1.73
CA PRO A 56 -6.37 4.70 -1.55
C PRO A 56 -5.63 4.69 -0.20
N TYR A 57 -4.31 4.64 -0.25
CA TYR A 57 -3.50 4.75 0.98
C TYR A 57 -2.61 6.00 1.00
N ARG A 58 -2.37 6.64 -0.14
CA ARG A 58 -1.67 7.93 -0.20
C ARG A 58 -2.28 8.82 -1.25
N SER A 59 -2.29 10.10 -0.96
CA SER A 59 -2.62 11.10 -1.96
C SER A 59 -1.49 11.23 -2.95
N ARG A 60 -1.82 11.45 -4.22
CA ARG A 60 -0.85 11.93 -5.22
C ARG A 60 -0.37 13.36 -4.94
N ASP A 61 -0.97 14.07 -3.98
CA ASP A 61 -0.52 15.40 -3.59
C ASP A 61 0.84 15.32 -2.89
N LYS A 62 1.74 16.22 -3.30
CA LYS A 62 3.06 16.42 -2.70
C LYS A 62 2.98 16.85 -1.23
N SER A 63 1.82 17.37 -0.80
CA SER A 63 1.53 17.70 0.60
C SER A 63 1.14 16.48 1.45
N GLY A 64 0.82 15.33 0.83
CA GLY A 64 0.33 14.13 1.50
C GLY A 64 -1.19 14.11 1.75
N HIS A 65 -1.94 15.13 1.31
CA HIS A 65 -3.39 15.21 1.52
C HIS A 65 -4.23 14.55 0.42
N VAL A 66 -5.02 13.53 0.76
CA VAL A 66 -6.12 13.05 -0.10
C VAL A 66 -7.27 14.02 0.11
N ARG A 67 -7.83 14.60 -0.96
CA ARG A 67 -9.16 15.21 -0.87
C ARG A 67 -10.12 14.10 -0.49
N PHE A 68 -10.61 14.13 0.74
CA PHE A 68 -11.64 13.22 1.21
C PHE A 68 -12.83 13.30 0.25
N ASP A 69 -13.08 12.21 -0.47
CA ASP A 69 -14.26 12.05 -1.30
C ASP A 69 -15.28 11.23 -0.51
N ALA A 70 -16.34 11.90 -0.06
CA ALA A 70 -17.43 11.28 0.69
C ALA A 70 -18.19 10.22 -0.14
N HIS A 71 -18.02 10.22 -1.47
CA HIS A 71 -18.66 9.29 -2.40
C HIS A 71 -17.77 8.12 -2.80
N SER A 72 -16.56 8.00 -2.23
CA SER A 72 -15.62 6.92 -2.55
C SER A 72 -16.15 5.50 -2.26
N TYR A 73 -17.20 5.39 -1.45
CA TYR A 73 -17.91 4.13 -1.17
C TYR A 73 -19.18 3.93 -2.01
N ASP A 74 -19.70 4.95 -2.70
CA ASP A 74 -20.94 4.83 -3.50
C ASP A 74 -20.77 3.85 -4.68
N GLY A 75 -19.54 3.67 -5.17
CA GLY A 75 -19.21 2.66 -6.18
C GLY A 75 -19.28 1.20 -5.71
N MET A 76 -19.19 0.93 -4.39
CA MET A 76 -19.29 -0.43 -3.84
C MET A 76 -20.73 -0.86 -3.50
N VAL A 77 -21.66 0.10 -3.37
CA VAL A 77 -23.05 -0.20 -3.01
C VAL A 77 -23.84 -0.82 -4.18
N MET A 78 -23.39 -0.59 -5.41
CA MET A 78 -24.05 -1.10 -6.62
C MET A 78 -23.80 -2.60 -6.89
N GLU A 79 -22.77 -3.22 -6.31
CA GLU A 79 -22.51 -4.66 -6.48
C GLU A 79 -23.22 -5.54 -5.43
N LEU A 80 -23.57 -4.98 -4.26
CA LEU A 80 -24.28 -5.70 -3.20
C LEU A 80 -25.81 -5.67 -3.35
N SER A 81 -26.33 -4.91 -4.32
CA SER A 81 -27.77 -4.71 -4.53
C SER A 81 -28.34 -5.51 -5.72
N ALA A 82 -27.52 -6.34 -6.37
CA ALA A 82 -27.91 -7.17 -7.53
C ALA A 82 -28.04 -8.68 -7.20
N GLY A 83 -28.23 -9.02 -5.92
CA GLY A 83 -28.52 -10.38 -5.46
C GLY A 83 -29.91 -10.50 -4.83
#